data_AF-A0A5C4N8L7-F1
#
_entry.id   AF-A0A5C4N8L7-F1
#
_cell.length_a   1.000
_cell.length_b   1.000
_cell.length_c   1.000
_cell.angle_alpha   90.00
_cell.angle_beta   90.00
_cell.angle_gamma   90.00
#
_symmetry.space_group_name_H-M   'P 1'
#
loop_
_entity.id
_entity.type
_entity.pdbx_description
1 polymer ?
#
loop_
_entity_poly.entity_id
_entity_poly.type
_entity_poly.pdbx_seq_one_letter_code
_entity_poly.pdbx_strand_id
1 'polypeptide(L)'
;MKQTSGPTKKAPAEAVLKDIRRVTKRQFSAEEKIRIVLEGLRGEDSIAELCRREGISSSMYYGWSKEFLEAGKKRLAGDTARAATSDEVKELRREASALKEVVADLTLENRLLKKKHERGWGRRRMRYPASEKAEIIRLVEQSHLPVRRTLEKLGIPRATFYRWYELYQTGGPEALEDRPSRPSRVWNRIPDEVRAKVIALALEQPELSPRELAVRFTDEQKYFVSEASVYRLLKAHDLITSPAYIVVKAADEFTNKTTAPDQLWQTDFTYLKVTGWGWYYLSTVLDDFSRFVVAWKLCATMQASDVMETLDLALAASGLDQVKVRHRPRLLSDNGSSYIAGDLAEWLEDQGMTHIRGAPRHPQTQGKIERWHQTLKNRILLEHYYLPGALEEQIGAFVEHYNHSRAHESLSNLTPADVYFGRGEAILAKRERIKKQTLTHRRLQHHAAAA
;
A
#
# COMPACT_ATOMS: atom_id res chain seq x y z
N MET A 1 -62.56 113.06 95.32
CA MET A 1 -63.44 112.29 96.24
C MET A 1 -64.22 111.27 95.42
N LYS A 2 -64.49 110.08 96.00
CA LYS A 2 -65.18 108.91 95.38
C LYS A 2 -64.35 108.29 94.23
N GLN A 3 -64.19 106.97 94.04
CA GLN A 3 -65.06 105.78 94.18
C GLN A 3 -66.21 105.76 93.14
N THR A 4 -66.65 104.64 92.56
CA THR A 4 -66.56 103.19 92.91
C THR A 4 -66.46 102.26 91.68
N SER A 5 -66.10 100.98 91.92
CA SER A 5 -66.61 99.73 91.28
C SER A 5 -66.50 99.46 89.76
N GLY A 6 -65.98 98.26 89.41
CA GLY A 6 -66.32 97.52 88.18
C GLY A 6 -67.68 96.79 88.28
N PRO A 7 -67.99 95.70 87.53
CA PRO A 7 -67.10 94.68 86.93
C PRO A 7 -67.07 94.80 85.36
N THR A 8 -67.04 93.82 84.43
CA THR A 8 -67.29 92.35 84.40
C THR A 8 -66.58 91.66 83.21
N LYS A 9 -66.42 90.32 83.28
CA LYS A 9 -65.76 89.44 82.29
C LYS A 9 -66.53 89.30 80.96
N LYS A 10 -65.80 89.17 79.83
CA LYS A 10 -66.14 88.23 78.75
C LYS A 10 -64.91 87.81 77.90
N ALA A 11 -64.33 86.68 78.27
CA ALA A 11 -63.60 85.75 77.39
C ALA A 11 -64.34 84.39 77.45
N PRO A 12 -64.06 83.35 76.61
CA PRO A 12 -62.97 83.21 75.64
C PRO A 12 -63.43 82.65 74.26
N ALA A 13 -64.60 83.05 73.76
CA ALA A 13 -65.31 82.34 72.68
C ALA A 13 -64.55 82.17 71.35
N GLU A 14 -63.86 83.20 70.84
CA GLU A 14 -63.19 83.13 69.53
C GLU A 14 -61.99 82.17 69.49
N ALA A 15 -61.26 82.00 70.59
CA ALA A 15 -60.14 81.08 70.65
C ALA A 15 -60.62 79.63 70.51
N VAL A 16 -61.64 79.26 71.29
CA VAL A 16 -62.27 77.92 71.23
C VAL A 16 -62.86 77.65 69.85
N LEU A 17 -63.49 78.63 69.21
CA LEU A 17 -63.99 78.51 67.83
C LEU A 17 -62.88 78.36 66.78
N LYS A 18 -61.71 78.98 66.99
CA LYS A 18 -60.53 78.80 66.13
C LYS A 18 -59.96 77.39 66.25
N ASP A 19 -59.81 76.85 67.46
CA ASP A 19 -59.23 75.51 67.64
C ASP A 19 -60.21 74.39 67.25
N ILE A 20 -61.52 74.53 67.49
CA ILE A 20 -62.53 73.59 66.96
C ILE A 20 -62.48 73.56 65.41
N ARG A 21 -62.33 74.72 64.75
CA ARG A 21 -62.14 74.81 63.28
C ARG A 21 -60.80 74.26 62.80
N ARG A 22 -59.80 74.14 63.69
CA ARG A 22 -58.49 73.56 63.39
C ARG A 22 -58.50 72.04 63.52
N VAL A 23 -59.29 71.51 64.45
CA VAL A 23 -59.48 70.07 64.71
C VAL A 23 -60.44 69.40 63.69
N THR A 24 -61.42 70.13 63.15
CA THR A 24 -62.40 69.58 62.17
C THR A 24 -61.89 69.45 60.72
N LYS A 25 -60.57 69.59 60.50
CA LYS A 25 -60.00 69.53 59.15
C LYS A 25 -59.75 68.08 58.70
N ARG A 26 -60.73 67.47 58.03
CA ARG A 26 -60.64 66.11 57.43
C ARG A 26 -59.33 65.95 56.67
N GLN A 27 -58.49 65.01 57.11
CA GLN A 27 -57.32 64.58 56.35
C GLN A 27 -57.78 63.55 55.31
N PHE A 28 -57.39 63.76 54.06
CA PHE A 28 -57.69 62.86 52.96
C PHE A 28 -56.45 62.00 52.65
N SER A 29 -56.63 60.69 52.54
CA SER A 29 -55.56 59.76 52.16
C SER A 29 -55.10 60.01 50.71
N ALA A 30 -53.95 59.44 50.32
CA ALA A 30 -53.51 59.52 48.93
C ALA A 30 -54.53 58.85 47.97
N GLU A 31 -55.13 57.73 48.39
CA GLU A 31 -56.12 56.99 47.62
C GLU A 31 -57.45 57.73 47.50
N GLU A 32 -57.93 58.39 48.57
CA GLU A 32 -59.11 59.26 48.51
C GLU A 32 -58.90 60.41 47.54
N LYS A 33 -57.76 61.09 47.59
CA LYS A 33 -57.44 62.17 46.64
C LYS A 33 -57.43 61.67 45.20
N ILE A 34 -56.80 60.52 44.95
CA ILE A 34 -56.75 59.90 43.62
C ILE A 34 -58.16 59.52 43.14
N ARG A 35 -59.00 58.91 43.99
CA ARG A 35 -60.40 58.60 43.65
C ARG A 35 -61.15 59.86 43.20
N ILE A 36 -61.15 60.89 44.04
CA ILE A 36 -61.91 62.13 43.80
C ILE A 36 -61.40 62.86 42.55
N VAL A 37 -60.09 62.89 42.32
CA VAL A 37 -59.50 63.45 41.08
C VAL A 37 -59.93 62.66 39.84
N LEU A 38 -59.91 61.32 39.89
CA LEU A 38 -60.33 60.48 38.77
C LEU A 38 -61.83 60.62 38.49
N GLU A 39 -62.66 60.70 39.53
CA GLU A 39 -64.12 60.88 39.45
C GLU A 39 -64.47 62.20 38.75
N GLY A 40 -63.83 63.31 39.14
CA GLY A 40 -64.00 64.60 38.47
C GLY A 40 -63.37 64.69 37.08
N LEU A 41 -62.45 63.79 36.72
CA LEU A 41 -61.90 63.66 35.37
C LEU A 41 -62.77 62.81 34.43
N ARG A 42 -63.73 62.03 34.94
CA ARG A 42 -64.73 61.33 34.10
C ARG A 42 -65.85 62.25 33.62
N GLY A 43 -66.14 63.33 34.34
CA GLY A 43 -67.15 64.32 33.97
C GLY A 43 -68.60 63.86 34.18
N GLU A 44 -68.83 62.85 35.01
CA GLU A 44 -70.16 62.31 35.34
C GLU A 44 -71.02 63.28 36.18
N ASP A 45 -70.37 64.04 37.07
CA ASP A 45 -70.95 65.12 37.88
C ASP A 45 -70.24 66.46 37.59
N SER A 46 -70.88 67.59 37.91
CA SER A 46 -70.16 68.87 37.90
C SER A 46 -69.12 68.91 39.05
N ILE A 47 -67.97 69.53 38.80
CA ILE A 47 -66.89 69.65 39.80
C ILE A 47 -67.38 70.39 41.06
N ALA A 48 -68.38 71.28 40.94
CA ALA A 48 -69.01 71.94 42.09
C ALA A 48 -69.85 70.97 42.94
N GLU A 49 -70.50 69.98 42.34
CA GLU A 49 -71.28 68.96 43.04
C GLU A 49 -70.39 67.91 43.68
N LEU A 50 -69.38 67.41 42.96
CA LEU A 50 -68.35 66.53 43.51
C LEU A 50 -67.66 67.16 44.73
N CYS A 51 -67.30 68.44 44.66
CA CYS A 51 -66.71 69.17 45.79
C CYS A 51 -67.66 69.25 47.00
N ARG A 52 -68.96 69.48 46.75
CA ARG A 52 -69.99 69.48 47.81
C ARG A 52 -70.20 68.10 48.43
N ARG A 53 -70.21 67.03 47.63
CA ARG A 53 -70.37 65.63 48.07
C ARG A 53 -69.21 65.18 48.97
N GLU A 54 -67.97 65.45 48.54
CA GLU A 54 -66.77 64.99 49.26
C GLU A 54 -66.33 65.93 50.40
N GLY A 55 -66.92 67.12 50.50
CA GLY A 55 -66.63 68.11 51.54
C GLY A 55 -65.32 68.89 51.32
N ILE A 56 -64.95 69.12 50.05
CA ILE A 56 -63.73 69.85 49.64
C ILE A 56 -64.06 71.17 48.94
N SER A 57 -63.09 72.06 48.81
CA SER A 57 -63.22 73.26 47.96
C SER A 57 -62.72 72.97 46.55
N SER A 58 -63.28 73.65 45.54
CA SER A 58 -62.84 73.49 44.14
C SER A 58 -61.35 73.80 43.94
N SER A 59 -60.80 74.75 44.71
CA SER A 59 -59.36 75.03 44.73
C SER A 59 -58.53 73.83 45.21
N MET A 60 -59.03 73.07 46.19
CA MET A 60 -58.38 71.85 46.67
C MET A 60 -58.45 70.72 45.63
N TYR A 61 -59.60 70.56 44.96
CA TYR A 61 -59.74 69.63 43.83
C TYR A 61 -58.76 69.95 42.70
N TYR A 62 -58.71 71.20 42.23
CA TYR A 62 -57.82 71.58 41.14
C TYR A 62 -56.34 71.50 41.53
N GLY A 63 -56.00 71.72 42.80
CA GLY A 63 -54.65 71.46 43.34
C GLY A 63 -54.25 70.00 43.19
N TRP A 64 -55.05 69.06 43.73
CA TRP A 64 -54.78 67.62 43.62
C TRP A 64 -54.83 67.11 42.18
N SER A 65 -55.74 67.63 41.36
CA SER A 65 -55.84 67.28 39.93
C SER A 65 -54.57 67.70 39.17
N LYS A 66 -54.05 68.90 39.45
CA LYS A 66 -52.76 69.35 38.90
C LYS A 66 -51.59 68.47 39.38
N GLU A 67 -51.49 68.21 40.69
CA GLU A 67 -50.44 67.35 41.26
C GLU A 67 -50.46 65.94 40.64
N PHE A 68 -51.65 65.36 40.48
CA PHE A 68 -51.86 64.05 39.86
C PHE A 68 -51.47 64.04 38.37
N LEU A 69 -51.86 65.06 37.61
CA LEU A 69 -51.54 65.15 36.17
C LEU A 69 -50.06 65.48 35.93
N GLU A 70 -49.41 66.28 36.77
CA GLU A 70 -47.96 66.52 36.70
C GLU A 70 -47.15 65.29 37.13
N ALA A 71 -47.55 64.58 38.17
CA ALA A 71 -46.95 63.31 38.55
C ALA A 71 -47.12 62.24 37.46
N GLY A 72 -48.31 62.15 36.86
CA GLY A 72 -48.61 61.29 35.72
C GLY A 72 -47.74 61.59 34.51
N LYS A 73 -47.67 62.87 34.08
CA LYS A 73 -46.76 63.32 33.01
C LYS A 73 -45.30 63.00 33.32
N LYS A 74 -44.83 63.25 34.54
CA LYS A 74 -43.45 62.99 34.97
C LYS A 74 -43.10 61.49 34.96
N ARG A 75 -44.07 60.61 35.24
CA ARG A 75 -43.89 59.15 35.16
C ARG A 75 -43.92 58.63 33.73
N LEU A 76 -44.89 59.07 32.92
CA LEU A 76 -45.00 58.70 31.50
C LEU A 76 -43.80 59.20 30.66
N ALA A 77 -43.23 60.35 30.99
CA ALA A 77 -41.98 60.84 30.42
C ALA A 77 -40.72 60.11 30.94
N GLY A 78 -40.83 59.34 32.02
CA GLY A 78 -39.74 58.52 32.57
C GLY A 78 -39.69 57.10 32.00
N ASP A 79 -40.85 56.46 31.81
CA ASP A 79 -40.92 55.07 31.34
C ASP A 79 -40.51 54.93 29.86
N THR A 80 -40.68 55.98 29.03
CA THR A 80 -40.16 56.02 27.65
C THR A 80 -38.63 56.00 27.57
N ALA A 81 -37.92 56.49 28.59
CA ALA A 81 -36.45 56.42 28.65
C ALA A 81 -35.94 55.04 29.12
N ARG A 82 -36.68 54.35 29.99
CA ARG A 82 -36.25 53.04 30.52
C ARG A 82 -36.38 51.90 29.51
N ALA A 83 -37.38 51.92 28.64
CA ALA A 83 -37.64 50.83 27.70
C ALA A 83 -36.60 50.69 26.56
N ALA A 84 -35.82 51.75 26.27
CA ALA A 84 -34.95 51.80 25.09
C ALA A 84 -33.47 52.14 25.36
N THR A 85 -33.15 52.82 26.47
CA THR A 85 -31.83 53.47 26.64
C THR A 85 -31.14 53.29 27.99
N SER A 86 -31.58 52.37 28.87
CA SER A 86 -30.74 51.92 30.00
C SER A 86 -29.40 51.39 29.48
N ASP A 87 -28.29 51.73 30.14
CA ASP A 87 -26.98 51.20 29.76
C ASP A 87 -26.89 49.68 29.96
N GLU A 88 -27.66 49.11 30.88
CA GLU A 88 -27.86 47.65 31.00
C GLU A 88 -28.39 47.04 29.70
N VAL A 89 -29.32 47.71 29.01
CA VAL A 89 -29.90 47.24 27.73
C VAL A 89 -28.89 47.41 26.58
N LYS A 90 -27.92 48.32 26.70
CA LYS A 90 -26.81 48.46 25.74
C LYS A 90 -25.76 47.37 25.97
N GLU A 91 -25.37 47.13 27.23
CA GLU A 91 -24.44 46.05 27.58
C GLU A 91 -25.02 44.68 27.27
N LEU A 92 -26.26 44.37 27.66
CA LEU A 92 -26.94 43.12 27.28
C LEU A 92 -27.03 42.93 25.75
N ARG A 93 -27.11 44.01 24.97
CA ARG A 93 -27.05 43.94 23.49
C ARG A 93 -25.61 43.73 22.97
N ARG A 94 -24.60 44.30 23.62
CA ARG A 94 -23.17 44.06 23.32
C ARG A 94 -22.79 42.63 23.65
N GLU A 95 -23.11 42.15 24.84
CA GLU A 95 -22.98 40.76 25.29
C GLU A 95 -23.71 39.81 24.34
N ALA A 96 -24.98 40.08 24.00
CA ALA A 96 -25.72 39.25 23.05
C ALA A 96 -25.16 39.27 21.61
N SER A 97 -24.35 40.27 21.24
CA SER A 97 -23.61 40.27 19.96
C SER A 97 -22.32 39.45 20.07
N ALA A 98 -21.51 39.70 21.10
CA ALA A 98 -20.28 38.96 21.36
C ALA A 98 -20.55 37.46 21.60
N LEU A 99 -21.64 37.11 22.29
CA LEU A 99 -22.09 35.72 22.46
C LEU A 99 -22.54 35.09 21.14
N LYS A 100 -23.13 35.85 20.20
CA LYS A 100 -23.47 35.33 18.86
C LYS A 100 -22.23 35.08 18.02
N GLU A 101 -21.23 35.96 18.09
CA GLU A 101 -19.93 35.76 17.44
C GLU A 101 -19.22 34.52 18.02
N VAL A 102 -19.09 34.43 19.35
CA VAL A 102 -18.50 33.28 20.05
C VAL A 102 -19.27 31.98 19.75
N VAL A 103 -20.60 32.01 19.66
CA VAL A 103 -21.40 30.82 19.27
C VAL A 103 -21.20 30.46 17.79
N ALA A 104 -21.02 31.42 16.89
CA ALA A 104 -20.71 31.16 15.48
C ALA A 104 -19.31 30.53 15.32
N ASP A 105 -18.30 31.07 15.99
CA ASP A 105 -16.94 30.53 16.07
C ASP A 105 -16.94 29.11 16.63
N LEU A 106 -17.58 28.88 17.79
CA LEU A 106 -17.70 27.57 18.42
C LEU A 106 -18.48 26.58 17.54
N THR A 107 -19.48 27.03 16.78
CA THR A 107 -20.24 26.19 15.85
C THR A 107 -19.39 25.76 14.65
N LEU A 108 -18.59 26.67 14.08
CA LEU A 108 -17.65 26.31 13.00
C LEU A 108 -16.52 25.41 13.51
N GLU A 109 -15.98 25.69 14.71
CA GLU A 109 -15.01 24.81 15.37
C GLU A 109 -15.56 23.40 15.57
N ASN A 110 -16.76 23.25 16.13
CA ASN A 110 -17.42 21.95 16.25
C ASN A 110 -17.59 21.24 14.88
N ARG A 111 -17.89 21.99 13.81
CA ARG A 111 -18.01 21.45 12.45
C ARG A 111 -16.67 20.95 11.90
N LEU A 112 -15.57 21.68 12.13
CA LEU A 112 -14.21 21.28 11.75
C LEU A 112 -13.72 20.07 12.56
N LEU A 113 -13.99 20.05 13.87
CA LEU A 113 -13.64 18.95 14.76
C LEU A 113 -14.41 17.66 14.43
N LYS A 114 -15.71 17.76 14.11
CA LYS A 114 -16.51 16.61 13.62
C LYS A 114 -15.95 16.03 12.33
N LYS A 115 -15.73 16.85 11.28
CA LYS A 115 -15.10 16.39 10.03
C LYS A 115 -13.74 15.74 10.27
N LYS A 116 -12.90 16.32 11.13
CA LYS A 116 -11.59 15.75 11.51
C LYS A 116 -11.73 14.38 12.17
N HIS A 117 -12.70 14.21 13.07
CA HIS A 117 -12.95 12.93 13.75
C HIS A 117 -13.45 11.87 12.76
N GLU A 118 -14.49 12.20 11.99
CA GLU A 118 -15.14 11.34 11.00
C GLU A 118 -14.17 10.87 9.90
N ARG A 119 -13.33 11.78 9.38
CA ARG A 119 -12.34 11.50 8.32
C ARG A 119 -10.96 11.08 8.83
N GLY A 120 -10.75 11.07 10.15
CA GLY A 120 -9.45 10.76 10.75
C GLY A 120 -8.32 11.72 10.37
N TRP A 121 -8.63 12.97 10.01
CA TRP A 121 -7.64 13.97 9.60
C TRP A 121 -6.65 14.31 10.74
N GLY A 122 -5.42 14.65 10.35
CA GLY A 122 -4.31 14.93 11.26
C GLY A 122 -3.64 13.69 11.87
N ARG A 123 -4.06 12.46 11.55
CA ARG A 123 -3.40 11.22 12.03
C ARG A 123 -1.99 11.05 11.44
N ARG A 124 -1.07 10.50 12.24
CA ARG A 124 0.33 10.24 11.84
C ARG A 124 0.37 9.26 10.67
N ARG A 125 1.11 9.58 9.60
CA ARG A 125 1.17 8.85 8.31
C ARG A 125 -0.15 8.81 7.50
N MET A 126 -1.16 9.64 7.83
CA MET A 126 -2.37 9.78 7.00
C MET A 126 -2.02 10.29 5.58
N ARG A 127 -2.66 9.71 4.57
CA ARG A 127 -2.45 10.03 3.15
C ARG A 127 -3.78 10.50 2.55
N TYR A 128 -3.83 11.73 2.08
CA TYR A 128 -5.07 12.40 1.68
C TYR A 128 -5.28 12.31 0.16
N PRO A 129 -6.44 11.85 -0.34
CA PRO A 129 -6.77 11.91 -1.76
C PRO A 129 -6.91 13.37 -2.24
N ALA A 130 -6.86 13.60 -3.56
CA ALA A 130 -6.97 14.93 -4.15
C ALA A 130 -8.26 15.67 -3.72
N SER A 131 -9.38 14.95 -3.63
CA SER A 131 -10.67 15.44 -3.15
C SER A 131 -10.61 15.99 -1.73
N GLU A 132 -10.00 15.26 -0.78
CA GLU A 132 -9.87 15.73 0.61
C GLU A 132 -8.87 16.88 0.74
N LYS A 133 -7.78 16.89 -0.05
CA LYS A 133 -6.88 18.07 -0.11
C LYS A 133 -7.63 19.31 -0.59
N ALA A 134 -8.45 19.19 -1.62
CA ALA A 134 -9.27 20.28 -2.15
C ALA A 134 -10.34 20.74 -1.14
N GLU A 135 -10.96 19.81 -0.42
CA GLU A 135 -11.91 20.13 0.66
C GLU A 135 -11.21 20.87 1.82
N ILE A 136 -10.03 20.41 2.24
CA ILE A 136 -9.20 21.05 3.26
C ILE A 136 -8.82 22.48 2.85
N ILE A 137 -8.47 22.70 1.57
CA ILE A 137 -8.17 24.05 1.05
C ILE A 137 -9.41 24.94 1.14
N ARG A 138 -10.55 24.52 0.60
CA ARG A 138 -11.81 25.30 0.67
C ARG A 138 -12.23 25.59 2.12
N LEU A 139 -12.06 24.64 3.04
CA LEU A 139 -12.36 24.82 4.46
C LEU A 139 -11.43 25.81 5.18
N VAL A 140 -10.22 26.03 4.66
CA VAL A 140 -9.29 27.05 5.16
C VAL A 140 -9.58 28.41 4.51
N GLU A 141 -9.87 28.46 3.21
CA GLU A 141 -10.26 29.69 2.50
C GLU A 141 -11.60 30.27 3.00
N GLN A 142 -12.56 29.41 3.35
CA GLN A 142 -13.87 29.79 3.90
C GLN A 142 -13.86 29.98 5.43
N SER A 143 -12.69 29.98 6.07
CA SER A 143 -12.57 30.12 7.52
C SER A 143 -12.46 31.59 7.93
N HIS A 144 -13.29 32.03 8.89
CA HIS A 144 -13.07 33.31 9.59
C HIS A 144 -11.84 33.27 10.52
N LEU A 145 -11.34 32.08 10.86
CA LEU A 145 -10.17 31.91 11.73
C LEU A 145 -8.88 32.09 10.93
N PRO A 146 -7.84 32.72 11.51
CA PRO A 146 -6.51 32.78 10.88
C PRO A 146 -6.00 31.38 10.53
N VAL A 147 -5.53 31.21 9.28
CA VAL A 147 -5.07 29.93 8.67
C VAL A 147 -4.30 29.02 9.63
N ARG A 148 -3.40 29.59 10.46
CA ARG A 148 -2.66 28.87 11.49
C ARG A 148 -3.58 28.11 12.46
N ARG A 149 -4.57 28.78 13.06
CA ARG A 149 -5.51 28.18 14.02
C ARG A 149 -6.36 27.11 13.35
N THR A 150 -6.81 27.34 12.12
CA THR A 150 -7.61 26.37 11.35
C THR A 150 -6.81 25.09 11.07
N LEU A 151 -5.55 25.22 10.67
CA LEU A 151 -4.65 24.09 10.44
C LEU A 151 -4.24 23.36 11.73
N GLU A 152 -4.03 24.09 12.83
CA GLU A 152 -3.80 23.50 14.16
C GLU A 152 -5.01 22.68 14.62
N LYS A 153 -6.24 23.21 14.48
CA LYS A 153 -7.49 22.47 14.76
C LYS A 153 -7.62 21.23 13.86
N LEU A 154 -7.36 21.33 12.56
CA LEU A 154 -7.39 20.19 11.62
C LEU A 154 -6.24 19.18 11.83
N GLY A 155 -5.16 19.56 12.52
CA GLY A 155 -3.97 18.73 12.73
C GLY A 155 -3.04 18.62 11.52
N ILE A 156 -3.03 19.63 10.64
CA ILE A 156 -2.32 19.62 9.36
C ILE A 156 -1.10 20.55 9.43
N PRO A 157 0.13 20.08 9.17
CA PRO A 157 1.31 20.95 9.20
C PRO A 157 1.25 22.06 8.15
N ARG A 158 1.60 23.31 8.52
CA ARG A 158 1.61 24.48 7.62
C ARG A 158 2.35 24.21 6.29
N ALA A 159 3.54 23.63 6.34
CA ALA A 159 4.32 23.33 5.14
C ALA A 159 3.61 22.35 4.18
N THR A 160 2.86 21.38 4.73
CA THR A 160 2.05 20.45 3.93
C THR A 160 0.89 21.18 3.26
N PHE A 161 0.20 22.07 4.00
CA PHE A 161 -0.90 22.87 3.47
C PHE A 161 -0.43 23.82 2.35
N TYR A 162 0.60 24.64 2.60
CA TYR A 162 1.04 25.64 1.61
C TYR A 162 1.53 24.98 0.31
N ARG A 163 2.20 23.82 0.37
CA ARG A 163 2.56 23.05 -0.82
C ARG A 163 1.34 22.53 -1.61
N TRP A 164 0.26 22.14 -0.93
CA TRP A 164 -0.99 21.79 -1.61
C TRP A 164 -1.67 23.04 -2.19
N TYR A 165 -1.64 24.16 -1.47
CA TYR A 165 -2.23 25.42 -1.90
C TYR A 165 -1.55 26.00 -3.15
N GLU A 166 -0.22 25.94 -3.22
CA GLU A 166 0.60 26.29 -4.40
C GLU A 166 0.25 25.43 -5.63
N LEU A 167 0.12 24.11 -5.45
CA LEU A 167 -0.35 23.21 -6.50
C LEU A 167 -1.78 23.54 -6.94
N TYR A 168 -2.68 23.83 -6.00
CA TYR A 168 -4.07 24.18 -6.29
C TYR A 168 -4.19 25.51 -7.05
N GLN A 169 -3.38 26.52 -6.72
CA GLN A 169 -3.35 27.79 -7.48
C GLN A 169 -2.76 27.63 -8.89
N THR A 170 -1.81 26.71 -9.08
CA THR A 170 -1.12 26.52 -10.39
C THR A 170 -1.80 25.51 -11.32
N GLY A 171 -2.62 24.60 -10.81
CA GLY A 171 -3.30 23.58 -11.63
C GLY A 171 -4.58 22.99 -11.01
N GLY A 172 -5.25 23.73 -10.14
CA GLY A 172 -6.59 23.41 -9.65
C GLY A 172 -6.68 22.10 -8.84
N PRO A 173 -7.87 21.46 -8.80
CA PRO A 173 -8.08 20.20 -8.08
C PRO A 173 -7.20 19.04 -8.58
N GLU A 174 -6.87 19.02 -9.87
CA GLU A 174 -6.11 17.94 -10.51
C GLU A 174 -4.63 17.96 -10.10
N ALA A 175 -4.04 19.14 -9.91
CA ALA A 175 -2.67 19.28 -9.41
C ALA A 175 -2.47 18.76 -7.97
N LEU A 176 -3.55 18.48 -7.24
CA LEU A 176 -3.52 17.85 -5.91
C LEU A 176 -3.40 16.32 -5.95
N GLU A 177 -3.43 15.68 -7.13
CA GLU A 177 -3.19 14.24 -7.26
C GLU A 177 -1.80 13.82 -6.79
N ASP A 178 -1.73 12.62 -6.24
CA ASP A 178 -0.47 12.05 -5.74
C ASP A 178 0.39 11.53 -6.90
N ARG A 179 1.15 12.44 -7.50
CA ARG A 179 2.18 12.11 -8.49
C ARG A 179 3.10 11.01 -7.94
N PRO A 180 3.35 9.92 -8.69
CA PRO A 180 4.10 8.78 -8.17
C PRO A 180 5.57 9.17 -7.92
N SER A 181 6.07 9.00 -6.71
CA SER A 181 7.43 9.40 -6.29
C SER A 181 8.57 8.57 -6.88
N ARG A 182 8.27 7.59 -7.74
CA ARG A 182 9.27 6.86 -8.52
C ARG A 182 9.78 7.73 -9.68
N PRO A 183 11.08 7.75 -9.98
CA PRO A 183 11.59 8.38 -11.20
C PRO A 183 10.85 7.88 -12.45
N SER A 184 10.48 8.81 -13.35
CA SER A 184 9.83 8.48 -14.63
C SER A 184 10.75 7.68 -15.56
N ARG A 185 12.07 7.83 -15.39
CA ARG A 185 13.12 7.06 -16.03
C ARG A 185 14.02 6.44 -14.97
N VAL A 186 14.41 5.18 -15.18
CA VAL A 186 15.35 4.45 -14.32
C VAL A 186 16.52 4.04 -15.19
N TRP A 187 17.76 4.34 -14.77
CA TRP A 187 18.97 4.17 -15.59
C TRP A 187 19.19 2.74 -16.10
N ASN A 188 18.68 1.73 -15.41
CA ASN A 188 18.77 0.32 -15.81
C ASN A 188 17.47 -0.23 -16.44
N ARG A 189 16.58 0.64 -16.96
CA ARG A 189 15.47 0.20 -17.82
C ARG A 189 16.07 -0.43 -19.08
N ILE A 190 15.64 -1.65 -19.40
CA ILE A 190 15.90 -2.27 -20.71
C ILE A 190 15.21 -1.41 -21.79
N PRO A 191 15.94 -0.89 -22.81
CA PRO A 191 15.36 -0.12 -23.91
C PRO A 191 14.29 -0.90 -24.66
N ASP A 192 13.28 -0.20 -25.18
CA ASP A 192 12.07 -0.87 -25.64
C ASP A 192 12.26 -1.67 -26.94
N GLU A 193 13.23 -1.28 -27.80
CA GLU A 193 13.71 -2.11 -28.92
C GLU A 193 14.25 -3.48 -28.43
N VAL A 194 15.04 -3.49 -27.36
CA VAL A 194 15.57 -4.73 -26.78
C VAL A 194 14.45 -5.57 -26.16
N ARG A 195 13.44 -4.93 -25.56
CA ARG A 195 12.25 -5.65 -25.06
C ARG A 195 11.52 -6.36 -26.20
N ALA A 196 11.34 -5.70 -27.34
CA ALA A 196 10.72 -6.31 -28.52
C ALA A 196 11.52 -7.53 -29.01
N LYS A 197 12.86 -7.45 -29.03
CA LYS A 197 13.72 -8.60 -29.38
C LYS A 197 13.63 -9.76 -28.37
N VAL A 198 13.53 -9.47 -27.06
CA VAL A 198 13.30 -10.51 -26.03
C VAL A 198 11.93 -11.18 -26.21
N ILE A 199 10.91 -10.42 -26.58
CA ILE A 199 9.55 -10.94 -26.84
C ILE A 199 9.53 -11.78 -28.13
N ALA A 200 10.18 -11.34 -29.20
CA ALA A 200 10.30 -12.10 -30.45
C ALA A 200 10.95 -13.47 -30.21
N LEU A 201 12.11 -13.52 -29.54
CA LEU A 201 12.78 -14.78 -29.20
C LEU A 201 11.89 -15.72 -28.36
N ALA A 202 11.06 -15.18 -27.47
CA ALA A 202 10.14 -15.97 -26.65
C ALA A 202 8.89 -16.46 -27.41
N LEU A 203 8.55 -15.84 -28.54
CA LEU A 203 7.51 -16.32 -29.46
C LEU A 203 8.06 -17.34 -30.47
N GLU A 204 9.34 -17.21 -30.84
CA GLU A 204 10.08 -18.17 -31.66
C GLU A 204 10.42 -19.46 -30.89
N GLN A 205 10.65 -19.37 -29.58
CA GLN A 205 11.07 -20.49 -28.71
C GLN A 205 10.23 -20.54 -27.41
N PRO A 206 8.92 -20.84 -27.50
CA PRO A 206 7.98 -20.79 -26.38
C PRO A 206 8.18 -21.89 -25.32
N GLU A 207 9.02 -22.88 -25.61
CA GLU A 207 9.41 -23.96 -24.69
C GLU A 207 10.49 -23.55 -23.67
N LEU A 208 11.22 -22.45 -23.91
CA LEU A 208 12.31 -22.04 -23.04
C LEU A 208 11.83 -21.27 -21.82
N SER A 209 12.39 -21.60 -20.65
CA SER A 209 12.11 -20.86 -19.43
C SER A 209 12.62 -19.41 -19.50
N PRO A 210 12.09 -18.48 -18.66
CA PRO A 210 12.61 -17.11 -18.57
C PRO A 210 14.09 -17.01 -18.22
N ARG A 211 14.67 -18.07 -17.64
CA ARG A 211 16.10 -18.23 -17.35
C ARG A 211 16.88 -18.59 -18.61
N GLU A 212 16.45 -19.62 -19.33
CA GLU A 212 17.08 -20.06 -20.58
C GLU A 212 17.00 -18.97 -21.65
N LEU A 213 15.85 -18.29 -21.80
CA LEU A 213 15.71 -17.11 -22.66
C LEU A 213 16.68 -15.98 -22.28
N ALA A 214 16.86 -15.67 -20.99
CA ALA A 214 17.78 -14.62 -20.56
C ALA A 214 19.26 -14.95 -20.86
N VAL A 215 19.62 -16.23 -20.72
CA VAL A 215 20.95 -16.75 -21.02
C VAL A 215 21.20 -16.74 -22.53
N ARG A 216 20.31 -17.37 -23.31
CA ARG A 216 20.36 -17.41 -24.77
C ARG A 216 20.43 -16.00 -25.37
N PHE A 217 19.55 -15.08 -24.94
CA PHE A 217 19.56 -13.70 -25.41
C PHE A 217 20.89 -12.99 -25.12
N THR A 218 21.48 -13.22 -23.94
CA THR A 218 22.78 -12.65 -23.57
C THR A 218 23.91 -13.20 -24.45
N ASP A 219 23.88 -14.49 -24.80
CA ASP A 219 24.90 -15.15 -25.60
C ASP A 219 24.75 -14.91 -27.12
N GLU A 220 23.54 -14.86 -27.65
CA GLU A 220 23.25 -14.61 -29.07
C GLU A 220 23.38 -13.11 -29.40
N GLN A 221 22.55 -12.28 -28.78
CA GLN A 221 22.44 -10.83 -29.04
C GLN A 221 23.57 -10.01 -28.39
N LYS A 222 24.47 -10.65 -27.64
CA LYS A 222 25.61 -10.04 -26.93
C LYS A 222 25.19 -8.88 -26.00
N TYR A 223 23.96 -8.92 -25.48
CA TYR A 223 23.36 -7.85 -24.68
C TYR A 223 22.68 -8.43 -23.43
N PHE A 224 23.16 -8.08 -22.25
CA PHE A 224 22.74 -8.72 -21.01
C PHE A 224 21.31 -8.34 -20.58
N VAL A 225 20.44 -9.34 -20.43
CA VAL A 225 19.15 -9.23 -19.74
C VAL A 225 19.13 -10.17 -18.53
N SER A 226 18.49 -9.78 -17.44
CA SER A 226 18.32 -10.67 -16.29
C SER A 226 17.02 -11.47 -16.40
N GLU A 227 17.04 -12.71 -15.93
CA GLU A 227 15.87 -13.59 -15.81
C GLU A 227 14.67 -12.86 -15.17
N ALA A 228 14.87 -12.20 -14.03
CA ALA A 228 13.82 -11.42 -13.35
C ALA A 228 13.34 -10.19 -14.15
N SER A 229 13.98 -9.83 -15.26
CA SER A 229 13.49 -8.84 -16.22
C SER A 229 12.74 -9.53 -17.38
N VAL A 230 13.26 -10.64 -17.89
CA VAL A 230 12.58 -11.47 -18.91
C VAL A 230 11.24 -11.98 -18.37
N TYR A 231 11.21 -12.60 -17.18
CA TYR A 231 9.98 -13.02 -16.49
C TYR A 231 8.95 -11.88 -16.39
N ARG A 232 9.39 -10.65 -16.07
CA ARG A 232 8.49 -9.49 -15.96
C ARG A 232 7.99 -8.98 -17.31
N LEU A 233 8.76 -9.15 -18.39
CA LEU A 233 8.31 -8.87 -19.75
C LEU A 233 7.28 -9.91 -20.18
N LEU A 234 7.60 -11.20 -20.08
CA LEU A 234 6.68 -12.28 -20.43
C LEU A 234 5.37 -12.17 -19.62
N LYS A 235 5.44 -11.89 -18.32
CA LYS A 235 4.25 -11.65 -17.48
C LYS A 235 3.42 -10.42 -17.88
N ALA A 236 4.04 -9.40 -18.47
CA ALA A 236 3.34 -8.18 -18.89
C ALA A 236 2.74 -8.29 -20.31
N HIS A 237 3.01 -9.39 -21.01
CA HIS A 237 2.48 -9.74 -22.32
C HIS A 237 1.73 -11.09 -22.31
N ASP A 238 1.44 -11.62 -21.11
CA ASP A 238 0.79 -12.92 -20.86
C ASP A 238 1.47 -14.14 -21.54
N LEU A 239 2.76 -14.02 -21.85
CA LEU A 239 3.63 -15.05 -22.44
C LEU A 239 4.27 -15.98 -21.40
N ILE A 240 3.71 -16.09 -20.19
CA ILE A 240 4.11 -17.14 -19.25
C ILE A 240 3.25 -18.37 -19.56
N THR A 241 3.84 -19.31 -20.28
CA THR A 241 3.34 -20.68 -20.36
C THR A 241 3.22 -21.27 -18.96
N SER A 242 2.02 -21.71 -18.58
CA SER A 242 1.79 -22.37 -17.28
C SER A 242 2.65 -23.63 -17.20
N PRO A 243 3.62 -23.72 -16.29
CA PRO A 243 4.57 -24.82 -16.30
C PRO A 243 3.89 -26.13 -15.88
N ALA A 244 3.86 -27.11 -16.78
CA ALA A 244 3.54 -28.51 -16.45
C ALA A 244 4.65 -29.20 -15.61
N TYR A 245 5.65 -28.44 -15.16
CA TYR A 245 6.80 -28.94 -14.42
C TYR A 245 6.49 -28.97 -12.92
N ILE A 246 6.28 -30.17 -12.39
CA ILE A 246 6.31 -30.39 -10.93
C ILE A 246 7.75 -30.15 -10.48
N VAL A 247 8.00 -28.97 -9.88
CA VAL A 247 9.33 -28.59 -9.38
C VAL A 247 9.64 -29.36 -8.09
N VAL A 248 10.06 -30.62 -8.25
CA VAL A 248 10.64 -31.41 -7.17
C VAL A 248 11.99 -30.78 -6.81
N LYS A 249 12.02 -29.98 -5.74
CA LYS A 249 13.26 -29.49 -5.16
C LYS A 249 14.15 -30.68 -4.79
N ALA A 250 15.36 -30.72 -5.32
CA ALA A 250 16.39 -31.59 -4.78
C ALA A 250 16.72 -31.16 -3.35
N ALA A 251 16.65 -32.10 -2.40
CA ALA A 251 17.12 -31.88 -1.04
C ALA A 251 18.61 -32.18 -0.94
N ASP A 252 19.32 -31.25 -0.29
CA ASP A 252 20.67 -31.33 0.27
C ASP A 252 21.86 -31.49 -0.70
N GLU A 253 23.05 -31.23 -0.15
CA GLU A 253 24.28 -30.95 -0.91
C GLU A 253 25.34 -32.02 -0.66
N PHE A 254 26.01 -32.46 -1.74
CA PHE A 254 26.93 -33.60 -1.73
C PHE A 254 28.16 -33.41 -0.83
N THR A 255 28.41 -34.37 0.06
CA THR A 255 29.58 -34.43 0.97
C THR A 255 30.90 -34.74 0.27
N ASN A 256 30.85 -35.50 -0.84
CA ASN A 256 31.99 -35.78 -1.71
C ASN A 256 31.62 -35.37 -3.13
N LYS A 257 32.26 -34.32 -3.66
CA LYS A 257 32.03 -33.79 -5.00
C LYS A 257 33.18 -34.16 -5.91
N THR A 258 32.86 -34.50 -7.15
CA THR A 258 33.81 -34.50 -8.26
C THR A 258 34.34 -33.08 -8.51
N THR A 259 35.59 -32.98 -8.98
CA THR A 259 36.29 -31.71 -9.22
C THR A 259 36.71 -31.49 -10.67
N ALA A 260 36.58 -32.51 -11.52
CA ALA A 260 36.80 -32.46 -12.96
C ALA A 260 35.93 -33.54 -13.65
N PRO A 261 35.75 -33.48 -14.98
CA PRO A 261 35.16 -34.56 -15.76
C PRO A 261 35.89 -35.90 -15.57
N ASP A 262 35.20 -37.01 -15.86
CA ASP A 262 35.74 -38.36 -15.96
C ASP A 262 36.37 -38.92 -14.66
N GLN A 263 36.08 -38.28 -13.52
CA GLN A 263 36.44 -38.79 -12.17
C GLN A 263 35.43 -39.80 -11.60
N LEU A 264 34.20 -39.77 -12.11
CA LEU A 264 33.09 -40.62 -11.72
C LEU A 264 32.04 -40.59 -12.85
N TRP A 265 31.75 -41.75 -13.43
CA TRP A 265 30.62 -41.92 -14.34
C TRP A 265 29.46 -42.58 -13.58
N GLN A 266 28.25 -42.09 -13.79
CA GLN A 266 27.02 -42.73 -13.34
C GLN A 266 26.46 -43.59 -14.47
N THR A 267 26.04 -44.81 -14.15
CA THR A 267 25.33 -45.69 -15.09
C THR A 267 24.05 -46.25 -14.46
N ASP A 268 23.01 -46.33 -15.26
CA ASP A 268 21.65 -46.76 -14.90
C ASP A 268 20.92 -47.21 -16.17
N PHE A 269 19.94 -48.10 -16.03
CA PHE A 269 19.06 -48.51 -17.13
C PHE A 269 17.69 -47.84 -17.01
N THR A 270 17.11 -47.40 -18.12
CA THR A 270 15.69 -47.02 -18.14
C THR A 270 14.92 -47.67 -19.28
N TYR A 271 13.80 -48.31 -18.94
CA TYR A 271 12.95 -48.99 -19.91
C TYR A 271 12.01 -48.02 -20.63
N LEU A 272 11.81 -48.24 -21.93
CA LEU A 272 10.96 -47.47 -22.85
C LEU A 272 10.14 -48.45 -23.69
N LYS A 273 8.91 -48.07 -24.09
CA LYS A 273 7.99 -48.97 -24.80
C LYS A 273 7.93 -48.65 -26.29
N VAL A 274 8.10 -49.68 -27.12
CA VAL A 274 7.85 -49.61 -28.57
C VAL A 274 6.57 -50.41 -28.88
N THR A 275 5.60 -49.75 -29.49
CA THR A 275 4.29 -50.31 -29.82
C THR A 275 4.44 -51.43 -30.84
N GLY A 276 3.94 -52.63 -30.52
CA GLY A 276 4.10 -53.83 -31.35
C GLY A 276 5.38 -54.64 -31.10
N TRP A 277 6.43 -54.03 -30.53
CA TRP A 277 7.74 -54.69 -30.33
C TRP A 277 8.05 -55.02 -28.86
N GLY A 278 7.49 -54.28 -27.88
CA GLY A 278 7.63 -54.57 -26.46
C GLY A 278 8.39 -53.48 -25.68
N TRP A 279 9.27 -53.91 -24.76
CA TRP A 279 10.11 -53.03 -23.95
C TRP A 279 11.55 -53.07 -24.46
N TYR A 280 12.17 -51.89 -24.55
CA TYR A 280 13.59 -51.69 -24.80
C TYR A 280 14.22 -51.02 -23.58
N TYR A 281 15.50 -51.26 -23.37
CA TYR A 281 16.26 -50.82 -22.20
C TYR A 281 17.36 -49.86 -22.65
N LEU A 282 17.23 -48.58 -22.31
CA LEU A 282 18.26 -47.59 -22.55
C LEU A 282 19.33 -47.69 -21.45
N SER A 283 20.52 -48.14 -21.80
CA SER A 283 21.73 -48.00 -20.99
C SER A 283 22.31 -46.60 -21.20
N THR A 284 22.71 -45.90 -20.14
CA THR A 284 23.26 -44.53 -20.24
C THR A 284 24.46 -44.35 -19.33
N VAL A 285 25.53 -43.73 -19.84
CA VAL A 285 26.74 -43.36 -19.09
C VAL A 285 26.83 -41.84 -19.02
N LEU A 286 26.74 -41.28 -17.81
CA LEU A 286 26.69 -39.84 -17.54
C LEU A 286 27.86 -39.40 -16.64
N ASP A 287 28.62 -38.39 -17.06
CA ASP A 287 29.68 -37.80 -16.24
C ASP A 287 29.09 -37.04 -15.03
N ASP A 288 29.54 -37.41 -13.83
CA ASP A 288 29.00 -36.92 -12.56
C ASP A 288 29.20 -35.40 -12.38
N PHE A 289 30.29 -34.86 -12.93
CA PHE A 289 30.72 -33.47 -12.79
C PHE A 289 29.97 -32.55 -13.77
N SER A 290 30.16 -32.77 -15.07
CA SER A 290 29.61 -31.96 -16.16
C SER A 290 28.16 -32.27 -16.51
N ARG A 291 27.64 -33.43 -16.07
CA ARG A 291 26.35 -34.02 -16.49
C ARG A 291 26.28 -34.44 -17.96
N PHE A 292 27.39 -34.41 -18.68
CA PHE A 292 27.45 -34.81 -20.08
C PHE A 292 27.12 -36.30 -20.20
N VAL A 293 26.21 -36.66 -21.12
CA VAL A 293 25.99 -38.05 -21.51
C VAL A 293 27.16 -38.45 -22.40
N VAL A 294 28.06 -39.27 -21.87
CA VAL A 294 29.31 -39.70 -22.54
C VAL A 294 28.98 -40.75 -23.61
N ALA A 295 28.11 -41.70 -23.27
CA ALA A 295 27.55 -42.67 -24.21
C ALA A 295 26.17 -43.15 -23.74
N TRP A 296 25.42 -43.75 -24.65
CA TRP A 296 24.14 -44.41 -24.38
C TRP A 296 23.92 -45.50 -25.43
N LYS A 297 23.06 -46.49 -25.12
CA LYS A 297 22.69 -47.57 -26.06
C LYS A 297 21.27 -48.05 -25.81
N LEU A 298 20.49 -48.24 -26.87
CA LEU A 298 19.14 -48.79 -26.79
C LEU A 298 19.16 -50.32 -26.99
N CYS A 299 19.10 -51.07 -25.90
CA CYS A 299 19.20 -52.53 -25.90
C CYS A 299 17.83 -53.21 -25.91
N ALA A 300 17.77 -54.43 -26.46
CA ALA A 300 16.60 -55.31 -26.34
C ALA A 300 16.57 -56.07 -25.00
N THR A 301 17.69 -56.08 -24.28
CA THR A 301 17.91 -56.79 -23.01
C THR A 301 18.49 -55.87 -21.94
N MET A 302 18.63 -56.40 -20.73
CA MET A 302 19.23 -55.72 -19.57
C MET A 302 20.27 -56.65 -18.92
N GLN A 303 21.26 -57.08 -19.69
CA GLN A 303 22.34 -57.99 -19.29
C GLN A 303 23.61 -57.20 -18.91
N ALA A 304 24.65 -57.91 -18.45
CA ALA A 304 25.96 -57.32 -18.19
C ALA A 304 26.69 -56.92 -19.50
N SER A 305 26.50 -57.69 -20.57
CA SER A 305 26.96 -57.37 -21.93
C SER A 305 26.46 -56.02 -22.42
N ASP A 306 25.16 -55.75 -22.26
CA ASP A 306 24.54 -54.45 -22.58
C ASP A 306 25.23 -53.26 -21.85
N VAL A 307 25.72 -53.49 -20.62
CA VAL A 307 26.49 -52.50 -19.85
C VAL A 307 27.90 -52.35 -20.40
N MET A 308 28.64 -53.46 -20.57
CA MET A 308 30.03 -53.46 -21.05
C MET A 308 30.13 -52.78 -22.42
N GLU A 309 29.27 -53.14 -23.37
CA GLU A 309 29.22 -52.53 -24.69
C GLU A 309 28.90 -51.02 -24.65
N THR A 310 28.16 -50.54 -23.64
CA THR A 310 27.89 -49.10 -23.45
C THR A 310 29.06 -48.38 -22.78
N LEU A 311 29.84 -49.08 -21.95
CA LEU A 311 31.06 -48.54 -21.34
C LEU A 311 32.24 -48.51 -22.33
N ASP A 312 32.35 -49.48 -23.24
CA ASP A 312 33.28 -49.43 -24.38
C ASP A 312 33.01 -48.18 -25.25
N LEU A 313 31.74 -47.91 -25.57
CA LEU A 313 31.34 -46.68 -26.26
C LEU A 313 31.73 -45.41 -25.47
N ALA A 314 31.61 -45.42 -24.14
CA ALA A 314 32.01 -44.30 -23.29
C ALA A 314 33.54 -44.10 -23.24
N LEU A 315 34.32 -45.19 -23.17
CA LEU A 315 35.79 -45.15 -23.19
C LEU A 315 36.32 -44.61 -24.53
N ALA A 316 35.71 -45.02 -25.65
CA ALA A 316 36.04 -44.50 -26.97
C ALA A 316 35.61 -43.02 -27.15
N ALA A 317 34.40 -42.65 -26.71
CA ALA A 317 33.90 -41.28 -26.83
C ALA A 317 34.68 -40.26 -25.97
N SER A 318 35.27 -40.71 -24.86
CA SER A 318 36.12 -39.89 -23.98
C SER A 318 37.62 -39.92 -24.35
N GLY A 319 38.04 -40.79 -25.27
CA GLY A 319 39.46 -40.99 -25.64
C GLY A 319 40.31 -41.66 -24.55
N LEU A 320 39.67 -42.25 -23.54
CA LEU A 320 40.31 -42.92 -22.41
C LEU A 320 40.74 -44.37 -22.73
N ASP A 321 40.36 -44.86 -23.90
CA ASP A 321 40.89 -46.03 -24.60
C ASP A 321 42.32 -45.79 -25.13
N GLN A 322 42.56 -44.62 -25.73
CA GLN A 322 43.79 -44.28 -26.47
C GLN A 322 44.88 -43.65 -25.61
N VAL A 323 44.52 -43.05 -24.46
CA VAL A 323 45.46 -42.30 -23.60
C VAL A 323 45.73 -43.04 -22.29
N LYS A 324 47.02 -43.24 -21.96
CA LYS A 324 47.45 -43.81 -20.68
C LYS A 324 47.26 -42.81 -19.53
N VAL A 325 46.03 -42.69 -19.06
CA VAL A 325 45.66 -41.83 -17.92
C VAL A 325 46.17 -42.37 -16.58
N ARG A 326 46.40 -41.46 -15.63
CA ARG A 326 46.89 -41.77 -14.28
C ARG A 326 45.84 -42.48 -13.41
N HIS A 327 44.58 -42.16 -13.64
CA HIS A 327 43.40 -42.77 -13.02
C HIS A 327 42.31 -42.83 -14.09
N ARG A 328 41.58 -43.93 -14.17
CA ARG A 328 40.38 -44.06 -15.01
C ARG A 328 39.11 -43.69 -14.23
N PRO A 329 37.97 -43.47 -14.92
CA PRO A 329 36.72 -43.12 -14.26
C PRO A 329 36.31 -44.23 -13.30
N ARG A 330 35.81 -43.83 -12.14
CA ARG A 330 35.12 -44.76 -11.23
C ARG A 330 33.69 -44.93 -11.73
N LEU A 331 33.15 -46.13 -11.67
CA LEU A 331 31.77 -46.37 -12.10
C LEU A 331 30.84 -46.37 -10.89
N LEU A 332 29.79 -45.56 -10.91
CA LEU A 332 28.68 -45.59 -9.95
C LEU A 332 27.45 -46.22 -10.62
N SER A 333 27.01 -47.36 -10.13
CA SER A 333 25.76 -48.00 -10.53
C SER A 333 24.86 -48.28 -9.33
N ASP A 334 23.61 -48.66 -9.61
CA ASP A 334 22.72 -49.28 -8.63
C ASP A 334 23.15 -50.74 -8.34
N ASN A 335 22.26 -51.50 -7.67
CA ASN A 335 22.44 -52.91 -7.33
C ASN A 335 21.56 -53.82 -8.23
N GLY A 336 21.29 -53.41 -9.47
CA GLY A 336 20.60 -54.21 -10.48
C GLY A 336 21.40 -55.45 -10.88
N SER A 337 20.72 -56.50 -11.37
CA SER A 337 21.36 -57.79 -11.68
C SER A 337 22.44 -57.70 -12.75
N SER A 338 22.29 -56.82 -13.74
CA SER A 338 23.31 -56.49 -14.75
C SER A 338 24.57 -55.86 -14.15
N TYR A 339 24.45 -55.15 -13.02
CA TYR A 339 25.56 -54.49 -12.33
C TYR A 339 26.16 -55.30 -11.17
N ILE A 340 25.56 -56.44 -10.82
CA ILE A 340 26.06 -57.39 -9.82
C ILE A 340 26.80 -58.58 -10.47
N ALA A 341 26.61 -58.81 -11.77
CA ALA A 341 27.24 -59.89 -12.52
C ALA A 341 28.78 -59.90 -12.38
N GLY A 342 29.35 -61.10 -12.23
CA GLY A 342 30.81 -61.29 -12.12
C GLY A 342 31.54 -60.77 -13.36
N ASP A 343 30.97 -61.04 -14.54
CA ASP A 343 31.45 -60.64 -15.86
C ASP A 343 31.76 -59.14 -15.94
N LEU A 344 30.89 -58.29 -15.38
CA LEU A 344 31.10 -56.84 -15.34
C LEU A 344 32.19 -56.45 -14.33
N ALA A 345 32.29 -57.16 -13.21
CA ALA A 345 33.32 -56.88 -12.20
C ALA A 345 34.73 -57.24 -12.73
N GLU A 346 34.86 -58.36 -13.44
CA GLU A 346 36.07 -58.81 -14.11
C GLU A 346 36.46 -57.83 -15.23
N TRP A 347 35.52 -57.45 -16.11
CA TRP A 347 35.74 -56.43 -17.15
C TRP A 347 36.16 -55.07 -16.55
N LEU A 348 35.57 -54.64 -15.43
CA LEU A 348 35.96 -53.39 -14.77
C LEU A 348 37.36 -53.47 -14.14
N GLU A 349 37.80 -54.63 -13.66
CA GLU A 349 39.16 -54.84 -13.16
C GLU A 349 40.19 -54.83 -14.31
N ASP A 350 39.91 -55.51 -15.43
CA ASP A 350 40.70 -55.47 -16.68
C ASP A 350 40.83 -54.03 -17.23
N GLN A 351 39.74 -53.26 -17.22
CA GLN A 351 39.74 -51.86 -17.62
C GLN A 351 40.32 -50.91 -16.55
N GLY A 352 40.72 -51.41 -15.37
CA GLY A 352 41.30 -50.60 -14.29
C GLY A 352 40.34 -49.57 -13.70
N MET A 353 39.04 -49.82 -13.75
CA MET A 353 37.96 -48.92 -13.31
C MET A 353 37.39 -49.38 -11.96
N THR A 354 37.44 -48.53 -10.93
CA THR A 354 36.87 -48.89 -9.62
C THR A 354 35.35 -48.79 -9.61
N HIS A 355 34.67 -49.89 -9.29
CA HIS A 355 33.22 -49.93 -9.10
C HIS A 355 32.80 -49.43 -7.72
N ILE A 356 31.90 -48.45 -7.68
CA ILE A 356 31.22 -47.95 -6.48
C ILE A 356 29.75 -48.34 -6.59
N ARG A 357 29.31 -49.28 -5.77
CA ARG A 357 27.88 -49.64 -5.66
C ARG A 357 27.16 -48.71 -4.69
N GLY A 358 25.91 -48.38 -5.01
CA GLY A 358 25.04 -47.57 -4.15
C GLY A 358 24.84 -48.22 -2.77
N ALA A 359 25.46 -47.65 -1.73
CA ALA A 359 25.32 -48.16 -0.37
C ALA A 359 23.89 -47.89 0.18
N PRO A 360 23.29 -48.84 0.93
CA PRO A 360 22.00 -48.61 1.58
C PRO A 360 22.00 -47.33 2.42
N ARG A 361 20.97 -46.49 2.23
CA ARG A 361 20.79 -45.14 2.81
C ARG A 361 21.58 -43.99 2.15
N HIS A 362 22.20 -44.18 0.99
CA HIS A 362 22.78 -43.07 0.18
C HIS A 362 22.08 -42.83 -1.18
N PRO A 363 20.73 -42.73 -1.27
CA PRO A 363 20.01 -42.60 -2.54
C PRO A 363 20.34 -41.32 -3.33
N GLN A 364 20.86 -40.28 -2.68
CA GLN A 364 21.22 -39.02 -3.36
C GLN A 364 22.37 -39.17 -4.38
N THR A 365 23.17 -40.25 -4.34
CA THR A 365 24.32 -40.39 -5.25
C THR A 365 23.90 -40.58 -6.71
N GLN A 366 22.88 -41.41 -6.98
CA GLN A 366 22.37 -41.70 -8.34
C GLN A 366 21.33 -40.68 -8.85
N GLY A 367 20.87 -39.77 -8.00
CA GLY A 367 19.88 -38.73 -8.33
C GLY A 367 20.31 -37.69 -9.40
N LYS A 368 21.45 -37.91 -10.07
CA LYS A 368 21.85 -37.17 -11.29
C LYS A 368 21.34 -37.90 -12.55
N ILE A 369 21.61 -39.21 -12.68
CA ILE A 369 21.15 -40.00 -13.83
C ILE A 369 19.65 -40.33 -13.75
N GLU A 370 19.08 -40.56 -12.56
CA GLU A 370 17.62 -40.68 -12.38
C GLU A 370 16.87 -39.44 -12.91
N ARG A 371 17.39 -38.24 -12.60
CA ARG A 371 16.81 -36.96 -13.06
C ARG A 371 17.02 -36.75 -14.56
N TRP A 372 18.07 -37.34 -15.13
CA TRP A 372 18.26 -37.38 -16.58
C TRP A 372 17.20 -38.27 -17.23
N HIS A 373 17.04 -39.51 -16.76
CA HIS A 373 16.00 -40.45 -17.20
C HIS A 373 14.58 -39.86 -17.07
N GLN A 374 14.28 -39.14 -15.98
CA GLN A 374 13.02 -38.42 -15.83
C GLN A 374 12.85 -37.30 -16.88
N THR A 375 13.89 -36.54 -17.18
CA THR A 375 13.84 -35.48 -18.22
C THR A 375 13.59 -36.10 -19.59
N LEU A 376 14.32 -37.16 -19.95
CA LEU A 376 14.15 -37.90 -21.19
C LEU A 376 12.70 -38.40 -21.33
N LYS A 377 12.20 -39.11 -20.32
CA LYS A 377 10.84 -39.68 -20.33
C LYS A 377 9.76 -38.61 -20.45
N ASN A 378 9.93 -37.44 -19.83
CA ASN A 378 9.00 -36.32 -19.98
C ASN A 378 8.94 -35.72 -21.40
N ARG A 379 9.91 -36.02 -22.29
CA ARG A 379 9.89 -35.62 -23.71
C ARG A 379 9.50 -36.77 -24.63
N ILE A 380 10.15 -37.93 -24.47
CA ILE A 380 9.95 -39.12 -25.32
C ILE A 380 8.55 -39.71 -25.14
N LEU A 381 8.01 -39.80 -23.92
CA LEU A 381 6.69 -40.42 -23.68
C LEU A 381 5.49 -39.52 -24.06
N LEU A 382 5.74 -38.40 -24.76
CA LEU A 382 4.70 -37.60 -25.41
C LEU A 382 4.26 -38.21 -26.76
N GLU A 383 5.08 -39.09 -27.33
CA GLU A 383 4.88 -39.67 -28.67
C GLU A 383 4.79 -41.21 -28.60
N HIS A 384 4.22 -41.81 -29.65
CA HIS A 384 4.07 -43.27 -29.76
C HIS A 384 5.03 -43.82 -30.82
N TYR A 385 6.01 -44.63 -30.39
CA TYR A 385 6.96 -45.28 -31.28
C TYR A 385 6.44 -46.63 -31.74
N TYR A 386 6.61 -46.92 -33.03
CA TYR A 386 6.18 -48.17 -33.69
C TYR A 386 7.36 -48.97 -34.29
N LEU A 387 8.56 -48.41 -34.28
CA LEU A 387 9.81 -49.02 -34.73
C LEU A 387 10.93 -48.66 -33.73
N PRO A 388 11.84 -49.59 -33.38
CA PRO A 388 12.93 -49.31 -32.45
C PRO A 388 13.87 -48.20 -32.91
N GLY A 389 14.26 -48.20 -34.19
CA GLY A 389 15.17 -47.17 -34.75
C GLY A 389 14.60 -45.75 -34.72
N ALA A 390 13.27 -45.58 -34.77
CA ALA A 390 12.63 -44.27 -34.62
C ALA A 390 12.64 -43.76 -33.16
N LEU A 391 12.66 -44.67 -32.18
CA LEU A 391 12.90 -44.34 -30.78
C LEU A 391 14.37 -43.99 -30.56
N GLU A 392 15.29 -44.76 -31.16
CA GLU A 392 16.73 -44.52 -31.12
C GLU A 392 17.12 -43.15 -31.70
N GLU A 393 16.57 -42.79 -32.86
CA GLU A 393 16.75 -41.47 -33.48
C GLU A 393 16.29 -40.32 -32.57
N GLN A 394 15.13 -40.43 -31.93
CA GLN A 394 14.63 -39.40 -31.01
C GLN A 394 15.40 -39.35 -29.68
N ILE A 395 15.94 -40.47 -29.20
CA ILE A 395 16.87 -40.46 -28.05
C ILE A 395 18.17 -39.74 -28.45
N GLY A 396 18.72 -40.01 -29.64
CA GLY A 396 19.90 -39.31 -30.16
C GLY A 396 19.69 -37.81 -30.29
N ALA A 397 18.58 -37.37 -30.90
CA ALA A 397 18.22 -35.96 -31.01
C ALA A 397 18.03 -35.29 -29.64
N PHE A 398 17.45 -36.01 -28.66
CA PHE A 398 17.34 -35.52 -27.28
C PHE A 398 18.71 -35.40 -26.60
N VAL A 399 19.59 -36.39 -26.74
CA VAL A 399 20.93 -36.40 -26.14
C VAL A 399 21.78 -35.26 -26.69
N GLU A 400 21.77 -35.03 -28.01
CA GLU A 400 22.46 -33.92 -28.65
C GLU A 400 21.96 -32.57 -28.12
N HIS A 401 20.64 -32.35 -28.10
CA HIS A 401 20.05 -31.14 -27.53
C HIS A 401 20.40 -30.96 -26.05
N TYR A 402 20.34 -32.04 -25.26
CA TYR A 402 20.68 -32.03 -23.84
C TYR A 402 22.14 -31.63 -23.60
N ASN A 403 23.08 -32.26 -24.32
CA ASN A 403 24.52 -32.06 -24.15
C ASN A 403 24.99 -30.68 -24.67
N HIS A 404 24.47 -30.24 -25.83
CA HIS A 404 25.03 -29.12 -26.59
C HIS A 404 24.15 -27.87 -26.68
N SER A 405 22.85 -27.94 -26.36
CA SER A 405 21.93 -26.79 -26.44
C SER A 405 21.30 -26.37 -25.10
N ARG A 406 21.09 -27.31 -24.17
CA ARG A 406 20.33 -27.05 -22.94
C ARG A 406 21.19 -26.39 -21.86
N ALA A 407 20.69 -25.30 -21.25
CA ALA A 407 21.41 -24.57 -20.20
C ALA A 407 21.06 -25.08 -18.79
N HIS A 408 22.05 -25.61 -18.08
CA HIS A 408 21.85 -26.27 -16.78
C HIS A 408 22.13 -25.33 -15.61
N GLU A 409 21.12 -25.09 -14.76
CA GLU A 409 21.20 -24.22 -13.59
C GLU A 409 22.31 -24.62 -12.61
N SER A 410 22.44 -25.92 -12.34
CA SER A 410 23.50 -26.50 -11.50
C SER A 410 24.91 -26.34 -12.08
N LEU A 411 25.02 -25.93 -13.34
CA LEU A 411 26.27 -25.65 -14.07
C LEU A 411 26.40 -24.14 -14.36
N SER A 412 25.77 -23.27 -13.56
CA SER A 412 25.74 -21.80 -13.79
C SER A 412 25.15 -21.40 -15.15
N ASN A 413 24.20 -22.18 -15.66
CA ASN A 413 23.60 -22.06 -17.00
C ASN A 413 24.60 -22.24 -18.16
N LEU A 414 25.61 -23.08 -17.98
CA LEU A 414 26.39 -23.67 -19.07
C LEU A 414 25.67 -24.91 -19.63
N THR A 415 26.03 -25.33 -20.84
CA THR A 415 25.65 -26.66 -21.34
C THR A 415 26.54 -27.74 -20.72
N PRO A 416 26.10 -29.02 -20.65
CA PRO A 416 26.97 -30.11 -20.22
C PRO A 416 28.28 -30.18 -21.04
N ALA A 417 28.21 -30.00 -22.35
CA ALA A 417 29.39 -29.97 -23.23
C ALA A 417 30.36 -28.81 -22.92
N ASP A 418 29.87 -27.65 -22.47
CA ASP A 418 30.73 -26.54 -22.07
C ASP A 418 31.54 -26.85 -20.80
N VAL A 419 31.00 -27.67 -19.90
CA VAL A 419 31.71 -28.09 -18.70
C VAL A 419 32.64 -29.27 -19.00
N TYR A 420 32.18 -30.25 -19.79
CA TYR A 420 32.95 -31.43 -20.18
C TYR A 420 34.21 -31.04 -20.97
N PHE A 421 34.07 -30.22 -22.02
CA PHE A 421 35.19 -29.76 -22.84
C PHE A 421 35.91 -28.51 -22.27
N GLY A 422 35.76 -28.20 -20.98
CA GLY A 422 36.52 -27.15 -20.29
C GLY A 422 36.26 -25.70 -20.76
N ARG A 423 35.21 -25.45 -21.54
CA ARG A 423 34.88 -24.14 -22.14
C ARG A 423 34.18 -23.19 -21.16
N GLY A 424 33.66 -23.72 -20.06
CA GLY A 424 32.77 -23.04 -19.12
C GLY A 424 33.28 -21.71 -18.58
N GLU A 425 34.51 -21.65 -18.07
CA GLU A 425 35.06 -20.42 -17.49
C GLU A 425 35.16 -19.28 -18.51
N ALA A 426 35.59 -19.59 -19.74
CA ALA A 426 35.68 -18.62 -20.83
C ALA A 426 34.30 -18.07 -21.22
N ILE A 427 33.26 -18.90 -21.21
CA ILE A 427 31.88 -18.50 -21.46
C ILE A 427 31.34 -17.61 -20.33
N LEU A 428 31.56 -17.98 -19.07
CA LEU A 428 31.15 -17.17 -17.91
C LEU A 428 31.87 -15.81 -17.87
N ALA A 429 33.17 -15.77 -18.15
CA ALA A 429 33.94 -14.53 -18.26
C ALA A 429 33.44 -13.62 -19.40
N LYS A 430 33.08 -14.22 -20.55
CA LYS A 430 32.48 -13.53 -21.71
C LYS A 430 31.10 -12.95 -21.36
N ARG A 431 30.23 -13.71 -20.69
CA ARG A 431 28.92 -13.24 -20.20
C ARG A 431 29.05 -12.09 -19.20
N GLU A 432 29.99 -12.16 -18.25
CA GLU A 432 30.23 -11.07 -17.29
C GLU A 432 30.80 -9.82 -17.96
N ARG A 433 31.66 -9.96 -18.99
CA ARG A 433 32.11 -8.82 -19.83
C ARG A 433 30.94 -8.16 -20.56
N ILE A 434 30.09 -8.95 -21.21
CA ILE A 434 28.87 -8.49 -21.90
C ILE A 434 27.96 -7.72 -20.92
N LYS A 435 27.75 -8.27 -19.71
CA LYS A 435 26.97 -7.64 -18.63
C LYS A 435 27.54 -6.30 -18.18
N LYS A 436 28.86 -6.20 -17.94
CA LYS A 436 29.53 -4.93 -17.61
C LYS A 436 29.38 -3.90 -18.73
N GLN A 437 29.62 -4.30 -20.00
CA GLN A 437 29.46 -3.41 -21.16
C GLN A 437 28.01 -2.93 -21.32
N THR A 438 27.03 -3.83 -21.18
CA THR A 438 25.60 -3.52 -21.27
C THR A 438 25.16 -2.50 -20.21
N LEU A 439 25.59 -2.68 -18.96
CA LEU A 439 25.24 -1.76 -17.86
C LEU A 439 25.88 -0.38 -18.03
N THR A 440 27.12 -0.31 -18.53
CA THR A 440 27.77 0.97 -18.87
C THR A 440 27.06 1.67 -20.02
N HIS A 441 26.70 0.94 -21.08
CA HIS A 441 25.97 1.49 -22.22
C HIS A 441 24.61 2.08 -21.81
N ARG A 442 23.82 1.37 -20.98
CA ARG A 442 22.55 1.90 -20.44
C ARG A 442 22.74 3.18 -19.61
N ARG A 443 23.81 3.28 -18.81
CA ARG A 443 24.13 4.52 -18.08
C ARG A 443 24.41 5.68 -19.04
N LEU A 444 25.24 5.46 -20.06
CA LEU A 444 25.53 6.48 -21.08
C LEU A 444 24.26 6.92 -21.82
N GLN A 445 23.41 5.98 -22.25
CA GLN A 445 22.10 6.30 -22.86
C GLN A 445 21.20 7.10 -21.90
N HIS A 446 21.15 6.74 -20.61
CA HIS A 446 20.35 7.46 -19.63
C HIS A 446 20.85 8.89 -19.38
N HIS A 447 22.17 9.11 -19.35
CA HIS A 447 22.75 10.46 -19.24
C HIS A 447 22.53 11.28 -20.52
N ALA A 448 22.77 10.69 -21.70
CA ALA A 448 22.58 11.37 -22.99
C ALA A 448 21.10 11.70 -23.31
N ALA A 449 20.14 11.06 -22.64
CA ALA A 449 18.72 11.39 -22.73
C ALA A 449 18.22 12.27 -21.56
N ALA A 450 19.10 12.69 -20.65
CA ALA A 450 18.79 13.55 -19.50
C ALA A 450 19.56 14.89 -19.51
N ALA A 451 20.58 15.01 -20.35
CA ALA A 451 20.99 16.27 -20.96
C ALA A 451 20.04 16.66 -22.10
#